data_AF-A0A6J7VQP9-F1
#
_entry.id   AF-A0A6J7VQP9-F1
#
_cell.length_a   1.000
_cell.length_b   1.000
_cell.length_c   1.000
_cell.angle_alpha   90.00
_cell.angle_beta   90.00
_cell.angle_gamma   90.00
#
_symmetry.space_group_name_H-M   'P 1'
#
loop_
_entity.id
_entity.type
_entity.pdbx_description
1 polymer ?
#
loop_
_entity_poly.entity_id
_entity_poly.type
_entity_poly.pdbx_seq_one_letter_code
_entity_poly.pdbx_strand_id
1 'polypeptide(L)' 'MTNEYELADDSRGKLIFEKDDLLGPLRAGMVPPPHPMYPNTDDSNYYKGEVTTSHPSQGIAKND' A
#
# COMPACT_ATOMS: atom_id res chain seq x y z
N MET A 1 -2.70 -3.37 -12.33
CA MET A 1 -2.25 -3.97 -13.59
C MET A 1 -2.15 -2.87 -14.63
N THR A 2 -1.04 -2.77 -15.34
CA THR A 2 -0.84 -1.80 -16.42
C THR A 2 -1.56 -2.28 -17.69
N ASN A 3 -1.63 -1.41 -18.71
CA ASN A 3 -2.16 -1.78 -20.03
C ASN A 3 -1.05 -2.24 -21.00
N GLU A 4 0.18 -2.42 -20.51
CA GLU A 4 1.31 -2.88 -21.31
C GLU A 4 1.18 -4.38 -21.58
N TYR A 5 1.04 -4.76 -22.85
CA TYR A 5 0.88 -6.17 -23.26
C TYR A 5 2.12 -6.72 -23.98
N GLU A 6 3.07 -5.86 -24.36
CA GLU A 6 4.33 -6.24 -25.02
C GLU A 6 5.44 -6.51 -23.99
N LEU A 7 5.23 -7.50 -23.12
CA LEU A 7 6.15 -7.84 -22.01
C LEU A 7 7.01 -9.09 -22.29
N ALA A 8 7.03 -9.60 -23.52
CA ALA A 8 7.81 -10.79 -23.87
C ALA A 8 9.31 -10.45 -23.91
N ASP A 9 10.15 -11.34 -23.36
CA ASP A 9 11.60 -11.16 -23.32
C ASP A 9 12.36 -12.48 -23.58
N ASP A 10 13.67 -12.39 -23.79
CA ASP A 10 14.57 -13.49 -24.20
C ASP A 10 14.96 -14.46 -23.08
N SER A 11 14.63 -14.13 -21.82
CA SER A 11 15.04 -14.88 -20.65
C SER A 11 14.02 -14.78 -19.53
N ARG A 12 13.79 -15.92 -18.87
CA ARG A 12 12.83 -16.01 -17.75
C ARG A 12 13.14 -15.04 -16.62
N GLY A 13 14.42 -14.77 -16.36
CA GLY A 13 14.85 -13.89 -15.27
C GLY A 13 14.28 -12.48 -15.38
N LYS A 14 14.18 -11.94 -16.60
CA LYS A 14 13.62 -10.61 -16.86
C LYS A 14 12.10 -10.52 -16.66
N LEU A 15 11.43 -11.67 -16.60
CA LEU A 15 9.99 -11.77 -16.35
C LEU A 15 9.67 -12.04 -14.87
N ILE A 16 10.67 -12.06 -14.00
CA ILE A 16 10.51 -12.15 -12.55
C ILE A 16 10.61 -10.72 -12.01
N PHE A 17 9.46 -10.12 -11.73
CA PHE A 17 9.40 -8.76 -11.19
C PHE A 17 9.60 -8.75 -9.67
N GLU A 18 10.44 -7.83 -9.22
CA GLU A 18 10.65 -7.56 -7.81
C GLU A 18 9.67 -6.51 -7.30
N LYS A 19 9.72 -6.26 -5.99
CA LYS A 19 8.84 -5.30 -5.33
C LYS A 19 8.90 -3.92 -6.01
N ASP A 20 10.10 -3.46 -6.35
CA ASP A 20 10.30 -2.11 -6.87
C ASP A 20 9.87 -1.98 -8.35
N ASP A 21 9.81 -3.08 -9.10
CA ASP A 21 9.26 -3.12 -10.46
C ASP A 21 7.73 -3.02 -10.48
N LEU A 22 7.08 -3.54 -9.42
CA LEU A 22 5.62 -3.63 -9.32
C LEU A 22 4.99 -2.44 -8.60
N LEU A 23 5.70 -1.83 -7.65
CA LEU A 23 5.16 -0.74 -6.84
C LEU A 23 5.36 0.61 -7.53
N GLY A 24 4.26 1.35 -7.69
CA GLY A 24 4.33 2.75 -8.09
C GLY A 24 4.92 3.64 -6.99
N PRO A 25 5.41 4.85 -7.35
CA PRO A 25 5.94 5.79 -6.37
C PRO A 25 4.86 6.28 -5.40
N LEU A 26 5.25 6.59 -4.17
CA LEU A 26 4.37 7.23 -3.20
C LEU A 26 4.03 8.65 -3.67
N ARG A 27 2.74 8.99 -3.63
CA ARG A 27 2.28 10.36 -3.91
C ARG A 27 2.49 11.25 -2.68
N ALA A 28 2.50 12.55 -2.89
CA ALA A 28 2.54 13.52 -1.79
C ALA A 28 1.40 13.25 -0.79
N GLY A 29 1.74 13.24 0.50
CA GLY A 29 0.80 12.95 1.59
C GLY A 29 0.56 11.46 1.88
N MET A 30 1.11 10.53 1.10
CA MET A 30 1.04 9.10 1.41
C MET A 30 2.08 8.69 2.46
N VAL A 31 1.69 7.79 3.36
CA VAL A 31 2.58 7.20 4.38
C VAL A 31 3.22 5.93 3.80
N PRO A 32 4.55 5.72 3.92
CA PRO A 32 5.17 4.48 3.46
C PRO A 32 4.73 3.26 4.30
N PRO A 33 4.70 2.05 3.71
CA PRO A 33 4.53 0.82 4.48
C PRO A 33 5.80 0.50 5.31
N PRO A 34 5.68 -0.24 6.43
CA PRO A 34 4.46 -0.80 7.00
C PRO A 34 3.59 0.26 7.69
N HIS A 35 2.27 0.14 7.56
CA HIS A 35 1.34 1.06 8.22
C HIS A 35 1.15 0.71 9.70
N PRO A 36 1.00 1.71 10.60
CA PRO A 36 0.68 1.46 12.01
C PRO A 36 -0.72 0.86 12.18
N MET A 37 -0.92 0.02 13.20
CA MET A 37 -2.26 -0.37 13.66
C MET A 37 -3.01 0.84 14.19
N TYR A 38 -4.35 0.79 14.18
CA TYR A 38 -5.18 1.84 14.77
C TYR A 38 -4.81 2.06 16.26
N PRO A 39 -4.87 3.29 16.81
CA PRO A 39 -4.41 3.52 18.17
C PRO A 39 -5.16 2.67 19.20
N ASN A 40 -4.40 2.06 20.13
CA ASN A 40 -4.92 1.22 21.21
C ASN A 40 -5.70 -0.03 20.74
N THR A 41 -5.40 -0.55 19.54
CA THR A 41 -6.01 -1.77 19.02
C THR A 41 -4.98 -2.86 18.73
N ASP A 42 -5.44 -4.10 18.69
CA ASP A 42 -4.72 -5.26 18.15
C ASP A 42 -5.39 -5.80 16.87
N ASP A 43 -4.89 -6.94 16.38
CA ASP A 43 -5.44 -7.64 15.23
C ASP A 43 -6.88 -8.14 15.46
N SER A 44 -7.22 -8.52 16.69
CA SER A 44 -8.56 -8.99 17.05
C SER A 44 -9.61 -7.88 16.90
N ASN A 45 -9.30 -6.64 17.27
CA ASN A 45 -10.20 -5.51 17.04
C ASN A 45 -10.47 -5.29 15.53
N TYR A 46 -9.45 -5.47 14.67
CA TYR A 46 -9.62 -5.41 13.21
C TYR A 46 -10.55 -6.51 12.70
N TYR A 47 -10.32 -7.77 13.09
CA TYR A 47 -11.14 -8.90 12.63
C TYR A 47 -12.58 -8.88 13.19
N LYS A 48 -12.82 -8.21 14.32
CA LYS A 48 -14.18 -7.96 14.86
C LYS A 48 -14.89 -6.78 14.19
N GLY A 49 -14.21 -6.03 13.33
CA GLY A 49 -14.78 -4.84 12.68
C GLY A 49 -14.89 -3.62 13.60
N GLU A 50 -14.15 -3.58 14.71
CA GLU A 50 -14.17 -2.46 15.67
C GLU A 50 -13.34 -1.26 15.16
N VAL A 51 -12.43 -1.48 14.22
CA VAL A 51 -11.70 -0.43 13.50
C VAL A 51 -12.54 0.04 12.29
N THR A 52 -13.13 1.23 12.40
CA THR A 52 -14.09 1.76 11.41
C THR A 52 -13.53 2.85 10.51
N THR A 53 -12.32 3.32 10.78
CA THR A 53 -11.65 4.39 10.01
C THR A 53 -10.16 4.16 9.92
N SER A 54 -9.49 4.89 9.03
CA SER A 54 -8.03 4.82 8.83
C SER A 54 -7.28 5.38 10.04
N HIS A 55 -6.03 4.92 10.24
CA HIS A 55 -5.16 5.47 11.29
C HIS A 55 -5.02 7.00 11.14
N PRO A 56 -4.97 7.78 12.25
CA PRO A 56 -4.90 9.26 12.19
C PRO A 56 -3.76 9.81 11.33
N SER A 57 -2.62 9.10 11.25
CA SER A 57 -1.49 9.48 10.38
C SER A 57 -1.79 9.43 8.88
N GLN A 58 -2.89 8.79 8.47
CA GLN A 58 -3.33 8.66 7.09
C GLN A 58 -4.49 9.63 6.75
N GLY A 59 -4.92 10.45 7.73
CA GLY A 59 -5.92 11.47 7.51
C GLY A 59 -5.39 12.60 6.64
N ILE A 60 -6.21 13.07 5.70
CA ILE A 60 -5.98 14.33 4.99
C ILE A 60 -5.97 15.44 6.05
N ALA A 61 -4.93 16.28 6.09
CA ALA A 61 -4.93 17.48 6.91
C ALA A 61 -6.19 18.29 6.60
N LYS A 62 -7.16 18.29 7.51
CA LYS A 62 -8.24 19.26 7.46
C LYS A 62 -7.60 20.60 7.81
N ASN A 63 -7.35 21.39 6.77
CA ASN A 63 -7.02 22.80 6.94
C ASN A 63 -8.32 23.49 7.35
N ASP A 64 -8.57 23.55 8.66
CA ASP A 64 -9.52 24.49 9.27
C ASP A 64 -8.82 25.83 9.55
#